data_AF-A0A914CQ38-F1
#
_entry.id   AF-A0A914CQ38-F1
#
_cell.length_a   1.000
_cell.length_b   1.000
_cell.length_c   1.000
_cell.angle_alpha   90.00
_cell.angle_beta   90.00
_cell.angle_gamma   90.00
#
_symmetry.space_group_name_H-M   'P 1'
#
loop_
_entity.id
_entity.type
_entity.pdbx_description
1 polymer ?
#
loop_
_entity_poly.entity_id
_entity_poly.type
_entity_poly.pdbx_seq_one_letter_code
_entity_poly.pdbx_strand_id
1 'polypeptide(L)'
;MFNFVIKVLSCVLYCVRVVHDTTGEDAEYVRLANTTIKYDALYWVETNDLIWTIQTVVAAISIAETVLVFYIGYKGSILRLLMNMHFLLELITSAPLIVTIFVPAWRRLYLPIFLNCWLANGILENMLHDLHRSQVSHSALFRQMIALLSTLFCFIFTGACGMEHLQRAGSRHFDLFNSFYFIMVTFSTVGYGDFYPDFWVSRLFVVILIVMVLALLPSKIEALGQTWLEREKSGMNYTKGFGKGETHVVVTITHLEADFIEDFLTEFYAHPKHAGILIVLLSPSELDNRMKLLLKIPLWAHRVLYIRGSALKDEDLERALMAKAKACFILSARHVRKKNESDEQTILRSWAVKDFAPHVPQFVQVFRPETKLHIEHAEIIICEDEFKYSLLANNCICPGISTYITLLMHTS
;
A
#
# COMPACT_ATOMS: atom_id res chain seq x y z
N MET A 1 -4.57 -14.96 -12.45
CA MET A 1 -3.27 -15.12 -13.14
C MET A 1 -3.44 -15.39 -14.63
N PHE A 2 -4.02 -16.53 -15.04
CA PHE A 2 -4.17 -16.89 -16.46
C PHE A 2 -4.82 -15.79 -17.32
N ASN A 3 -5.94 -15.24 -16.85
CA ASN A 3 -6.71 -14.22 -17.58
C ASN A 3 -5.92 -12.92 -17.73
N PHE A 4 -5.16 -12.56 -16.69
CA PHE A 4 -4.28 -11.40 -16.73
C PHE A 4 -3.26 -11.54 -17.85
N VAL A 5 -2.60 -12.71 -17.94
CA VAL A 5 -1.63 -13.01 -19.00
C VAL A 5 -2.29 -12.96 -20.38
N ILE A 6 -3.49 -13.51 -20.54
CA ILE A 6 -4.25 -13.47 -21.80
C ILE A 6 -4.56 -12.03 -22.23
N LYS A 7 -5.02 -11.18 -21.31
CA LYS A 7 -5.33 -9.78 -21.61
C LYS A 7 -4.09 -8.99 -21.97
N VAL A 8 -2.99 -9.19 -21.24
CA VAL A 8 -1.69 -8.58 -21.59
C VAL A 8 -1.21 -9.06 -22.96
N LEU A 9 -1.32 -10.37 -23.25
CA LEU A 9 -0.95 -10.94 -24.54
C LEU A 9 -1.74 -10.31 -25.69
N SER A 10 -3.04 -10.08 -25.50
CA SER A 10 -3.86 -9.41 -26.53
C SER A 10 -3.41 -7.97 -26.81
N CYS A 11 -2.97 -7.22 -25.79
CA CYS A 11 -2.40 -5.89 -25.94
C CYS A 11 -1.03 -5.93 -26.63
N VAL A 12 -0.18 -6.91 -26.30
CA VAL A 12 1.13 -7.09 -26.97
C VAL A 12 0.93 -7.42 -28.44
N LEU A 13 -0.01 -8.31 -28.78
CA LEU A 13 -0.36 -8.64 -30.17
C LEU A 13 -0.88 -7.42 -30.94
N TYR A 14 -1.59 -6.50 -30.27
CA TYR A 14 -1.97 -5.22 -30.87
C TYR A 14 -0.74 -4.39 -31.23
N CYS A 15 0.24 -4.23 -30.32
CA CYS A 15 1.47 -3.50 -30.61
C CYS A 15 2.28 -4.16 -31.74
N VAL A 16 2.41 -5.48 -31.74
CA VAL A 16 3.10 -6.23 -32.81
C VAL A 16 2.42 -6.00 -34.15
N ARG A 17 1.08 -6.00 -34.20
CA ARG A 17 0.32 -5.65 -35.41
C ARG A 17 0.67 -4.24 -35.88
N VAL A 18 0.62 -3.24 -35.00
CA VAL A 18 0.88 -1.83 -35.35
C VAL A 18 2.29 -1.64 -35.91
N VAL A 19 3.29 -2.31 -35.32
CA VAL A 19 4.69 -2.23 -35.79
C VAL A 19 4.91 -2.90 -37.15
N HIS A 20 4.15 -3.97 -37.45
CA HIS A 20 4.21 -4.67 -38.73
C HIS A 20 3.31 -4.07 -39.82
N ASP A 21 2.52 -3.06 -39.50
CA ASP A 21 1.61 -2.39 -40.42
C ASP A 21 2.43 -1.46 -41.33
N THR A 22 2.84 -1.95 -42.51
CA THR A 22 3.72 -1.24 -43.47
C THR A 22 3.03 -0.12 -44.25
N THR A 23 2.00 0.52 -43.69
CA THR A 23 1.33 1.68 -44.32
C THR A 23 2.21 2.95 -44.34
N GLY A 24 3.38 2.91 -43.69
CA GLY A 24 4.34 4.02 -43.64
C GLY A 24 5.22 4.22 -44.88
N GLU A 25 5.51 3.17 -45.68
CA GLU A 25 6.47 3.27 -46.79
C GLU A 25 5.83 3.80 -48.10
N ASP A 26 4.56 3.47 -48.38
CA ASP A 26 3.86 3.96 -49.58
C ASP A 26 3.25 5.37 -49.39
N ALA A 27 3.23 5.89 -48.16
CA ALA A 27 2.64 7.18 -47.84
C ALA A 27 3.49 8.38 -48.28
N GLU A 28 4.80 8.22 -48.48
CA GLU A 28 5.67 9.34 -48.87
C GLU A 28 5.40 9.86 -50.29
N TYR A 29 4.96 8.98 -51.22
CA TYR A 29 4.63 9.33 -52.60
C TYR A 29 3.24 9.99 -52.77
N VAL A 30 2.31 9.80 -51.83
CA VAL A 30 0.94 10.36 -51.89
C VAL A 30 0.83 11.71 -51.16
N ARG A 31 1.87 12.11 -50.40
CA ARG A 31 1.92 13.34 -49.57
C ARG A 31 1.69 14.67 -50.31
N LEU A 32 1.84 14.71 -51.63
CA LEU A 32 1.72 15.96 -52.39
C LEU A 32 0.30 16.24 -52.93
N ALA A 33 -0.64 15.29 -52.87
CA ALA A 33 -1.83 15.36 -53.74
C ALA A 33 -3.20 15.53 -53.08
N ASN A 34 -3.44 15.19 -51.81
CA ASN A 34 -4.80 15.21 -51.25
C ASN A 34 -4.86 15.67 -49.78
N THR A 35 -5.54 16.80 -49.55
CA THR A 35 -5.91 17.37 -48.23
C THR A 35 -7.21 16.76 -47.67
N THR A 36 -7.71 15.67 -48.25
CA THR A 36 -8.95 15.03 -47.86
C THR A 36 -8.74 13.98 -46.76
N ILE A 37 -9.57 14.02 -45.72
CA ILE A 37 -9.54 13.09 -44.59
C ILE A 37 -9.83 11.66 -45.10
N LYS A 38 -8.94 10.71 -44.83
CA LYS A 38 -9.07 9.32 -45.26
C LYS A 38 -9.79 8.49 -44.19
N TYR A 39 -11.12 8.53 -44.20
CA TYR A 39 -11.94 7.73 -43.27
C TYR A 39 -11.76 6.22 -43.44
N ASP A 40 -11.41 5.75 -44.65
CA ASP A 40 -11.24 4.33 -44.93
C ASP A 40 -10.10 3.69 -44.12
N ALA A 41 -9.03 4.46 -43.85
CA ALA A 41 -7.89 4.01 -43.05
C ALA A 41 -8.20 3.83 -41.55
N LEU A 42 -9.34 4.35 -41.09
CA LEU A 42 -9.81 4.20 -39.71
C LEU A 42 -10.57 2.88 -39.52
N TYR A 43 -11.43 2.53 -40.48
CA TYR A 43 -12.28 1.35 -40.38
C TYR A 43 -11.61 0.08 -40.92
N TRP A 44 -10.80 0.22 -41.97
CA TRP A 44 -10.19 -0.90 -42.67
C TRP A 44 -8.70 -0.95 -42.36
N VAL A 45 -8.29 -2.00 -41.66
CA VAL A 45 -6.87 -2.27 -41.41
C VAL A 45 -6.52 -3.68 -41.84
N GLU A 46 -5.45 -3.78 -42.62
CA GLU A 46 -4.89 -5.05 -43.04
C GLU A 46 -4.20 -5.73 -41.86
N THR A 47 -4.53 -6.99 -41.63
CA THR A 47 -3.95 -7.78 -40.55
C THR A 47 -3.41 -9.08 -41.11
N ASN A 48 -2.23 -9.48 -40.61
CA ASN A 48 -1.66 -10.78 -40.94
C ASN A 48 -2.55 -11.89 -40.37
N ASP A 49 -2.89 -12.88 -41.19
CA ASP A 49 -3.74 -14.02 -40.82
C ASP A 49 -3.24 -14.74 -39.55
N LEU A 50 -1.92 -14.79 -39.32
CA LEU A 50 -1.35 -15.39 -38.11
C LEU A 50 -1.71 -14.61 -36.85
N ILE A 51 -1.57 -13.28 -36.88
CA ILE A 51 -1.91 -12.42 -35.74
C ILE A 51 -3.42 -12.45 -35.48
N TRP A 52 -4.23 -12.39 -36.55
CA TRP A 52 -5.68 -12.49 -36.45
C TRP A 52 -6.11 -13.83 -35.83
N THR A 53 -5.49 -14.95 -36.23
CA THR A 53 -5.80 -16.29 -35.71
C THR A 53 -5.52 -16.35 -34.20
N ILE A 54 -4.36 -15.88 -33.75
CA ILE A 54 -4.00 -15.87 -32.33
C ILE A 54 -4.95 -14.96 -31.53
N GLN A 55 -5.27 -13.77 -32.03
CA GLN A 55 -6.21 -12.84 -31.38
C GLN A 55 -7.61 -13.45 -31.26
N THR A 56 -8.07 -14.15 -32.29
CA THR A 56 -9.39 -14.81 -32.30
C THR A 56 -9.46 -15.95 -31.28
N VAL A 57 -8.40 -16.76 -31.16
CA VAL A 57 -8.30 -17.80 -30.13
C VAL A 57 -8.34 -17.19 -28.72
N VAL A 58 -7.57 -16.12 -28.49
CA VAL A 58 -7.55 -15.40 -27.22
C VAL A 58 -8.93 -14.81 -26.87
N ALA A 59 -9.63 -14.24 -27.85
CA ALA A 59 -10.98 -13.70 -27.69
C ALA A 59 -12.01 -14.80 -27.37
N ALA A 60 -11.91 -15.97 -28.02
CA ALA A 60 -12.78 -17.10 -27.75
C ALA A 60 -12.63 -17.62 -26.31
N ILE A 61 -11.40 -17.74 -25.81
CA ILE A 61 -11.12 -18.12 -24.42
C ILE A 61 -11.69 -17.06 -23.45
N SER A 62 -11.46 -15.78 -23.74
CA SER A 62 -11.92 -14.69 -22.86
C SER A 62 -13.44 -14.61 -22.76
N ILE A 63 -14.16 -14.79 -23.87
CA ILE A 63 -15.63 -14.82 -23.88
C ILE A 63 -16.17 -16.05 -23.17
N ALA A 64 -15.61 -17.24 -23.40
CA ALA A 64 -16.04 -18.45 -22.71
C ALA A 64 -15.93 -18.30 -21.19
N GLU A 65 -14.83 -17.71 -20.72
CA GLU A 65 -14.66 -17.41 -19.31
C GLU A 65 -15.64 -16.35 -18.80
N THR A 66 -15.88 -15.28 -19.56
CA THR A 66 -16.82 -14.24 -19.17
C THR A 66 -18.24 -14.77 -19.06
N VAL A 67 -18.62 -15.71 -19.92
CA VAL A 67 -19.89 -16.45 -19.83
C VAL A 67 -19.94 -17.32 -18.57
N LEU A 68 -18.84 -17.97 -18.20
CA LEU A 68 -18.75 -18.75 -16.96
C LEU A 68 -18.92 -17.85 -15.72
N VAL A 69 -18.21 -16.71 -15.67
CA VAL A 69 -18.33 -15.72 -14.60
C VAL A 69 -19.73 -15.13 -14.55
N PHE A 70 -20.34 -14.88 -15.71
CA PHE A 70 -21.72 -14.42 -15.82
C PHE A 70 -22.69 -15.44 -15.20
N TYR A 71 -22.51 -16.73 -15.50
CA TYR A 71 -23.34 -17.79 -14.96
C TYR A 71 -23.19 -17.93 -13.44
N ILE A 72 -21.95 -17.91 -12.92
CA ILE A 72 -21.66 -17.99 -11.48
C ILE A 72 -22.16 -16.73 -10.75
N GLY A 73 -22.06 -15.56 -11.38
CA GLY A 73 -22.46 -14.26 -10.82
C GLY A 73 -23.96 -13.99 -10.86
N TYR A 74 -24.76 -14.88 -11.42
CA TYR A 74 -26.20 -14.66 -11.60
C TYR A 74 -26.95 -14.67 -10.25
N LYS A 75 -27.44 -13.49 -9.84
CA LYS A 75 -28.26 -13.30 -8.62
C LYS A 75 -29.68 -12.79 -8.93
N GLY A 76 -30.24 -13.15 -10.09
CA GLY A 76 -31.63 -12.86 -10.47
C GLY A 76 -31.87 -11.62 -11.35
N SER A 77 -30.91 -10.69 -11.50
CA SER A 77 -31.04 -9.55 -12.42
C SER A 77 -29.99 -9.60 -13.54
N ILE A 78 -30.45 -9.94 -14.75
CA ILE A 78 -29.63 -9.99 -15.96
C ILE A 78 -29.14 -8.59 -16.35
N LEU A 79 -29.99 -7.57 -16.19
CA LEU A 79 -29.70 -6.19 -16.61
C LEU A 79 -28.52 -5.58 -15.84
N ARG A 80 -28.42 -5.84 -14.53
CA ARG A 80 -27.30 -5.37 -13.71
C ARG A 80 -25.97 -5.95 -14.16
N LEU A 81 -25.99 -7.21 -14.62
CA LEU A 81 -24.80 -7.93 -15.05
C LEU A 81 -24.36 -7.50 -16.46
N LEU A 82 -25.32 -7.22 -17.35
CA LEU A 82 -25.08 -6.68 -18.69
C LEU A 82 -24.56 -5.24 -18.68
N MET A 83 -24.97 -4.43 -17.70
CA MET A 83 -24.50 -3.04 -17.52
C MET A 83 -23.18 -2.92 -16.75
N ASN A 84 -22.53 -4.05 -16.43
CA ASN A 84 -21.22 -4.00 -15.82
C ASN A 84 -20.18 -3.53 -16.85
N MET A 85 -19.43 -2.47 -16.54
CA MET A 85 -18.40 -1.91 -17.42
C MET A 85 -17.37 -2.95 -17.85
N HIS A 86 -17.01 -3.89 -16.97
CA HIS A 86 -16.08 -4.97 -17.30
C HIS A 86 -16.65 -5.89 -18.39
N PHE A 87 -17.93 -6.28 -18.28
CA PHE A 87 -18.61 -7.13 -19.25
C PHE A 87 -18.81 -6.41 -20.58
N LEU A 88 -19.21 -5.13 -20.54
CA LEU A 88 -19.39 -4.33 -21.75
C LEU A 88 -18.08 -4.18 -22.53
N LEU A 89 -16.98 -3.90 -21.83
CA LEU A 89 -15.67 -3.74 -22.45
C LEU A 89 -15.18 -5.04 -23.09
N GLU A 90 -15.37 -6.17 -22.41
CA GLU A 90 -15.08 -7.50 -22.95
C GLU A 90 -15.92 -7.83 -24.19
N LEU A 91 -17.21 -7.47 -24.16
CA LEU A 91 -18.11 -7.68 -25.29
C LEU A 91 -17.66 -6.84 -26.50
N ILE A 92 -17.27 -5.59 -26.29
CA ILE A 92 -16.79 -4.69 -27.34
C ILE A 92 -15.48 -5.19 -27.97
N THR A 93 -14.54 -5.71 -27.18
CA THR A 93 -13.22 -6.11 -27.69
C THR A 93 -13.20 -7.54 -28.25
N SER A 94 -13.94 -8.47 -27.66
CA SER A 94 -13.86 -9.89 -27.99
C SER A 94 -14.99 -10.37 -28.92
N ALA A 95 -16.21 -9.82 -28.86
CA ALA A 95 -17.33 -10.35 -29.64
C ALA A 95 -17.18 -10.11 -31.15
N PRO A 96 -16.75 -8.92 -31.63
CA PRO A 96 -16.52 -8.72 -33.05
C PRO A 96 -15.48 -9.68 -33.64
N LEU A 97 -14.42 -10.01 -32.89
CA LEU A 97 -13.41 -10.99 -33.30
C LEU A 97 -14.02 -12.35 -33.60
N ILE A 98 -14.95 -12.82 -32.76
CA ILE A 98 -15.65 -14.09 -32.99
C ILE A 98 -16.53 -14.00 -34.25
N VAL A 99 -17.22 -12.87 -34.48
CA VAL A 99 -18.04 -12.69 -35.68
C VAL A 99 -17.21 -12.73 -36.96
N THR A 100 -15.95 -12.28 -36.93
CA THR A 100 -15.04 -12.35 -38.09
C THR A 100 -14.72 -13.77 -38.58
N ILE A 101 -14.98 -14.80 -37.76
CA ILE A 101 -14.88 -16.21 -38.16
C ILE A 101 -15.96 -16.55 -39.20
N PHE A 102 -17.18 -16.05 -38.99
CA PHE A 102 -18.34 -16.35 -39.83
C PHE A 102 -18.47 -15.39 -41.02
N VAL A 103 -17.94 -14.17 -40.90
CA VAL A 103 -18.01 -13.14 -41.94
C VAL A 103 -16.59 -12.72 -42.36
N PRO A 104 -16.02 -13.33 -43.42
CA PRO A 104 -14.64 -13.04 -43.85
C PRO A 104 -14.39 -11.57 -44.22
N ALA A 105 -15.42 -10.86 -44.69
CA ALA A 105 -15.34 -9.44 -45.02
C ALA A 105 -14.99 -8.57 -43.80
N TRP A 106 -15.32 -9.00 -42.59
CA TRP A 106 -15.10 -8.23 -41.36
C TRP A 106 -13.72 -8.46 -40.74
N ARG A 107 -12.88 -9.33 -41.31
CA ARG A 107 -11.50 -9.54 -40.82
C ARG A 107 -10.63 -8.29 -40.90
N ARG A 108 -10.96 -7.38 -41.82
CA ARG A 108 -10.28 -6.09 -42.01
C ARG A 108 -10.86 -4.97 -41.15
N LEU A 109 -11.92 -5.23 -40.39
CA LEU A 109 -12.53 -4.21 -39.52
C LEU A 109 -11.60 -3.91 -38.34
N TYR A 110 -11.33 -2.63 -38.08
CA TYR A 110 -10.58 -2.23 -36.91
C TYR A 110 -11.32 -2.54 -35.61
N LEU A 111 -10.60 -3.11 -34.65
CA LEU A 111 -11.10 -3.40 -33.31
C LEU A 111 -10.16 -2.80 -32.25
N PRO A 112 -10.68 -2.08 -31.24
CA PRO A 112 -9.89 -1.41 -30.22
C PRO A 112 -9.42 -2.39 -29.13
N ILE A 113 -8.66 -3.42 -29.52
CA ILE A 113 -8.17 -4.50 -28.65
C ILE A 113 -7.28 -3.95 -27.52
N PHE A 114 -6.61 -2.81 -27.75
CA PHE A 114 -5.79 -2.14 -26.74
C PHE A 114 -6.56 -1.79 -25.45
N LEU A 115 -7.90 -1.70 -25.50
CA LEU A 115 -8.75 -1.50 -24.31
C LEU A 115 -8.72 -2.69 -23.33
N ASN A 116 -8.22 -3.86 -23.75
CA ASN A 116 -8.00 -5.00 -22.86
C ASN A 116 -7.01 -4.71 -21.72
N CYS A 117 -6.23 -3.61 -21.80
CA CYS A 117 -5.39 -3.17 -20.69
C CYS A 117 -6.23 -2.83 -19.43
N TRP A 118 -7.43 -2.27 -19.59
CA TRP A 118 -8.33 -1.96 -18.47
C TRP A 118 -8.92 -3.22 -17.84
N LEU A 119 -9.19 -4.24 -18.64
CA LEU A 119 -9.59 -5.56 -18.15
C LEU A 119 -8.45 -6.21 -17.36
N ALA A 120 -7.22 -6.14 -17.87
CA ALA A 120 -6.02 -6.59 -17.17
C ALA A 120 -5.83 -5.84 -15.84
N ASN A 121 -6.04 -4.52 -15.82
CA ASN A 121 -5.96 -3.71 -14.61
C ASN A 121 -7.00 -4.14 -13.56
N GLY A 122 -8.26 -4.35 -13.98
CA GLY A 122 -9.30 -4.83 -13.07
C GLY A 122 -8.99 -6.22 -12.49
N ILE A 123 -8.42 -7.12 -13.29
CA ILE A 123 -7.98 -8.45 -12.82
C ILE A 123 -6.82 -8.31 -11.82
N LEU A 124 -5.86 -7.42 -12.10
CA LEU A 124 -4.73 -7.16 -11.20
C LEU A 124 -5.20 -6.59 -9.86
N GLU A 125 -6.12 -5.62 -9.87
CA GLU A 125 -6.70 -5.05 -8.66
C GLU A 125 -7.43 -6.12 -7.82
N ASN A 126 -8.21 -6.99 -8.46
CA ASN A 126 -8.86 -8.12 -7.79
C ASN A 126 -7.84 -9.09 -7.18
N MET A 127 -6.78 -9.43 -7.92
CA MET A 127 -5.70 -10.30 -7.41
C MET A 127 -4.97 -9.68 -6.22
N LEU A 128 -4.72 -8.36 -6.25
CA LEU A 128 -4.12 -7.63 -5.13
C LEU A 128 -5.04 -7.61 -3.90
N HIS A 129 -6.36 -7.53 -4.11
CA HIS A 129 -7.34 -7.63 -3.04
C HIS A 129 -7.42 -9.05 -2.44
N ASP A 130 -7.33 -10.11 -3.25
CA ASP A 130 -7.28 -11.48 -2.73
C ASP A 130 -6.01 -11.74 -1.91
N LEU A 131 -4.88 -11.14 -2.31
CA LEU A 131 -3.65 -11.13 -1.51
C LEU A 131 -3.79 -10.37 -0.18
N HIS A 132 -4.79 -9.48 -0.03
CA HIS A 132 -5.11 -8.90 1.28
C HIS A 132 -5.78 -9.90 2.21
N ARG A 133 -6.60 -10.80 1.66
CA ARG A 133 -7.31 -11.80 2.46
C ARG A 133 -6.38 -12.92 2.94
N SER A 134 -5.34 -13.23 2.17
CA SER A 134 -4.26 -14.10 2.60
C SER A 134 -3.38 -13.33 3.60
N GLN A 135 -3.21 -13.82 4.82
CA GLN A 135 -2.44 -13.18 5.91
C GLN A 135 -0.94 -12.96 5.63
N VAL A 136 -0.50 -13.07 4.38
CA VAL A 136 0.85 -12.74 3.96
C VAL A 136 1.02 -11.22 4.08
N SER A 137 1.89 -10.82 5.00
CA SER A 137 2.27 -9.46 5.39
C SER A 137 2.95 -8.67 4.25
N HIS A 138 2.29 -8.54 3.09
CA HIS A 138 2.67 -7.51 2.12
C HIS A 138 2.03 -6.19 2.54
N SER A 139 2.88 -5.16 2.68
CA SER A 139 2.42 -3.85 3.14
C SER A 139 1.30 -3.32 2.23
N ALA A 140 0.20 -2.85 2.82
CA ALA A 140 -0.93 -2.25 2.08
C ALA A 140 -0.49 -1.18 1.07
N LEU A 141 0.57 -0.42 1.41
CA LEU A 141 1.23 0.53 0.51
C LEU A 141 1.73 -0.07 -0.80
N PHE A 142 2.38 -1.23 -0.73
CA PHE A 142 2.94 -1.87 -1.91
C PHE A 142 1.83 -2.22 -2.91
N ARG A 143 0.69 -2.70 -2.41
CA ARG A 143 -0.49 -3.00 -3.24
C ARG A 143 -1.07 -1.74 -3.87
N GLN A 144 -1.27 -0.68 -3.08
CA GLN A 144 -1.78 0.60 -3.60
C GLN A 144 -0.83 1.22 -4.64
N MET A 145 0.48 1.10 -4.42
CA MET A 145 1.50 1.57 -5.37
C MET A 145 1.44 0.79 -6.69
N ILE A 146 1.33 -0.54 -6.64
CA ILE A 146 1.16 -1.36 -7.86
C ILE A 146 -0.13 -0.98 -8.59
N ALA A 147 -1.25 -0.83 -7.87
CA ALA A 147 -2.52 -0.46 -8.47
C ALA A 147 -2.44 0.92 -9.16
N LEU A 148 -1.81 1.92 -8.53
CA LEU A 148 -1.63 3.25 -9.10
C LEU A 148 -0.71 3.24 -10.34
N LEU A 149 0.40 2.49 -10.29
CA LEU A 149 1.29 2.35 -11.44
C LEU A 149 0.59 1.65 -12.61
N SER A 150 -0.23 0.64 -12.31
CA SER A 150 -1.01 -0.09 -13.31
C SER A 150 -2.07 0.79 -13.97
N THR A 151 -2.81 1.60 -13.21
CA THR A 151 -3.80 2.53 -13.78
C THR A 151 -3.15 3.62 -14.62
N LEU A 152 -2.02 4.18 -14.17
CA LEU A 152 -1.24 5.15 -14.93
C LEU A 152 -0.76 4.55 -16.26
N PHE A 153 -0.21 3.33 -16.22
CA PHE A 153 0.21 2.61 -17.42
C PHE A 153 -0.96 2.39 -18.40
N CYS A 154 -2.15 2.02 -17.92
CA CYS A 154 -3.33 1.84 -18.76
C CYS A 154 -3.76 3.14 -19.46
N PHE A 155 -3.74 4.28 -18.77
CA PHE A 155 -4.01 5.58 -19.39
C PHE A 155 -2.98 5.95 -20.46
N ILE A 156 -1.68 5.75 -20.18
CA ILE A 156 -0.63 6.05 -21.15
C ILE A 156 -0.75 5.14 -22.38
N PHE A 157 -0.99 3.84 -22.16
CA PHE A 157 -1.13 2.85 -23.21
C PHE A 157 -2.35 3.10 -24.10
N THR A 158 -3.51 3.39 -23.49
CA THR A 158 -4.74 3.72 -24.24
C THR A 158 -4.62 5.05 -24.98
N GLY A 159 -3.96 6.04 -24.39
CA GLY A 159 -3.62 7.28 -25.06
C GLY A 159 -2.74 7.03 -26.28
N ALA A 160 -1.64 6.30 -26.12
CA ALA A 160 -0.67 6.07 -27.20
C ALA A 160 -1.30 5.28 -28.37
N CYS A 161 -2.02 4.19 -28.07
CA CYS A 161 -2.68 3.37 -29.09
C CYS A 161 -3.86 4.10 -29.75
N GLY A 162 -4.65 4.85 -28.96
CA GLY A 162 -5.76 5.64 -29.48
C GLY A 162 -5.30 6.78 -30.39
N MET A 163 -4.21 7.46 -30.01
CA MET A 163 -3.61 8.52 -30.82
C MET A 163 -3.02 7.99 -32.11
N GLU A 164 -2.20 6.94 -32.05
CA GLU A 164 -1.65 6.29 -33.25
C GLU A 164 -2.77 5.95 -34.24
N HIS A 165 -3.84 5.31 -33.76
CA HIS A 165 -4.93 4.88 -34.61
C HIS A 165 -5.77 6.03 -35.20
N LEU A 166 -6.22 6.97 -34.36
CA LEU A 166 -7.05 8.10 -34.83
C LEU A 166 -6.31 9.01 -35.80
N GLN A 167 -4.99 9.11 -35.63
CA GLN A 167 -4.13 9.97 -36.42
C GLN A 167 -3.78 9.36 -37.80
N ARG A 168 -4.14 8.09 -38.06
CA ARG A 168 -4.08 7.48 -39.41
C ARG A 168 -4.97 8.19 -40.43
N ALA A 169 -6.09 8.78 -39.99
CA ALA A 169 -7.00 9.54 -40.84
C ALA A 169 -6.54 11.00 -41.05
N GLY A 170 -5.60 11.47 -40.24
CA GLY A 170 -5.03 12.82 -40.30
C GLY A 170 -4.01 12.97 -41.43
N SER A 171 -3.56 14.21 -41.64
CA SER A 171 -2.51 14.52 -42.63
C SER A 171 -1.11 14.18 -42.12
N ARG A 172 -0.93 14.12 -40.80
CA ARG A 172 0.32 13.72 -40.15
C ARG A 172 0.18 12.33 -39.58
N HIS A 173 1.07 11.41 -39.92
CA HIS A 173 1.08 10.08 -39.32
C HIS A 173 1.94 10.05 -38.05
N PHE A 174 1.44 9.40 -37.01
CA PHE A 174 2.17 9.20 -35.75
C PHE A 174 2.55 7.73 -35.62
N ASP A 175 3.82 7.45 -35.39
CA ASP A 175 4.26 6.12 -34.97
C ASP A 175 3.83 5.87 -33.51
N LEU A 176 3.88 4.61 -33.09
CA LEU A 176 3.59 4.21 -31.71
C LEU A 176 4.48 4.97 -30.70
N PHE A 177 5.76 5.17 -31.03
CA PHE A 177 6.70 5.91 -30.19
C PHE A 177 6.39 7.41 -30.14
N ASN A 178 6.07 8.04 -31.27
CA ASN A 178 5.69 9.45 -31.34
C ASN A 178 4.38 9.70 -30.58
N SER A 179 3.43 8.76 -30.66
CA SER A 179 2.18 8.79 -29.89
C SER A 179 2.42 8.65 -28.39
N PHE A 180 3.32 7.75 -27.98
CA PHE A 180 3.74 7.63 -26.58
C PHE A 180 4.40 8.91 -26.06
N TYR A 181 5.33 9.48 -26.84
CA TYR A 181 5.97 10.75 -26.51
C TYR A 181 4.95 11.88 -26.33
N PHE A 182 4.02 12.03 -27.29
CA PHE A 182 2.96 13.03 -27.25
C PHE A 182 2.10 12.89 -25.98
N ILE A 183 1.67 11.66 -25.64
CA ILE A 183 0.87 11.40 -24.44
C ILE A 183 1.64 11.67 -23.16
N MET A 184 2.91 11.28 -23.08
CA MET A 184 3.76 11.58 -21.93
C MET A 184 3.91 13.09 -21.70
N VAL A 185 4.20 13.86 -22.77
CA VAL A 185 4.34 15.33 -22.72
C VAL A 185 3.00 16.02 -22.37
N THR A 186 1.89 15.45 -22.82
CA THR A 186 0.55 15.96 -22.55
C THR A 186 0.14 15.70 -21.09
N PHE A 187 0.35 14.47 -20.59
CA PHE A 187 0.04 14.10 -19.21
C PHE A 187 0.94 14.80 -18.19
N SER A 188 2.20 15.08 -18.55
CA SER A 188 3.10 15.89 -17.73
C SER A 188 2.76 17.39 -17.78
N THR A 189 1.73 17.81 -18.54
CA THR A 189 1.30 19.20 -18.71
C THR A 189 2.37 20.12 -19.30
N VAL A 190 3.37 19.55 -20.00
CA VAL A 190 4.47 20.32 -20.59
C VAL A 190 4.05 20.94 -21.93
N GLY A 191 3.48 20.13 -22.83
CA GLY A 191 2.90 20.61 -24.07
C GLY A 191 3.87 21.34 -25.01
N TYR A 192 4.98 20.70 -25.42
CA TYR A 192 5.95 21.29 -26.35
C TYR A 192 5.35 21.76 -27.69
N GLY A 193 4.30 21.10 -28.16
CA GLY A 193 3.59 21.46 -29.40
C GLY A 193 4.33 21.07 -30.68
N ASP A 194 5.36 20.22 -30.56
CA ASP A 194 6.08 19.60 -31.68
C ASP A 194 5.23 18.52 -32.36
N PHE A 195 4.52 17.70 -31.58
CA PHE A 195 3.47 16.81 -32.05
C PHE A 195 2.10 17.32 -31.57
N TYR A 196 1.12 17.38 -32.49
CA TYR A 196 -0.26 17.73 -32.16
C TYR A 196 -1.26 17.09 -33.13
N PRO A 197 -2.47 16.73 -32.65
CA PRO A 197 -3.54 16.20 -33.48
C PRO A 197 -4.08 17.24 -34.46
N ASP A 198 -4.15 16.87 -35.74
CA ASP A 198 -4.79 17.67 -36.79
C ASP A 198 -6.26 17.28 -37.01
N PHE A 199 -6.62 16.03 -36.78
CA PHE A 199 -7.96 15.48 -37.00
C PHE A 199 -8.91 15.76 -35.84
N TRP A 200 -10.15 16.17 -36.14
CA TRP A 200 -11.11 16.60 -35.12
C TRP A 200 -11.44 15.52 -34.08
N VAL A 201 -11.53 14.25 -34.48
CA VAL A 201 -11.80 13.12 -33.55
C VAL A 201 -10.61 12.92 -32.62
N SER A 202 -9.38 12.98 -33.14
CA SER A 202 -8.17 12.86 -32.33
C SER A 202 -8.04 14.00 -31.30
N ARG A 203 -8.42 15.24 -31.68
CA ARG A 203 -8.49 16.38 -30.74
C ARG A 203 -9.50 16.14 -29.62
N LEU A 204 -10.72 15.70 -29.97
CA LEU A 204 -11.76 15.40 -28.99
C LEU A 204 -11.32 14.26 -28.06
N PHE A 205 -10.69 13.22 -28.59
CA PHE A 205 -10.15 12.11 -27.82
C PHE A 205 -9.12 12.57 -26.78
N VAL A 206 -8.16 13.43 -27.15
CA VAL A 206 -7.17 13.98 -26.22
C VAL A 206 -7.83 14.80 -25.12
N VAL A 207 -8.82 15.64 -25.45
CA VAL A 207 -9.57 16.43 -24.46
C VAL A 207 -10.27 15.51 -23.44
N ILE A 208 -10.97 14.47 -23.91
CA ILE A 208 -11.64 13.49 -23.04
C ILE A 208 -10.61 12.77 -22.16
N LEU A 209 -9.48 12.35 -22.75
CA LEU A 209 -8.43 11.64 -22.03
C LEU A 209 -7.81 12.49 -20.93
N ILE A 210 -7.51 13.78 -21.19
CA ILE A 210 -6.99 14.72 -20.19
C ILE A 210 -7.99 14.87 -19.04
N VAL A 211 -9.29 15.06 -19.33
CA VAL A 211 -10.33 15.19 -18.30
C VAL A 211 -10.42 13.93 -17.43
N MET A 212 -10.38 12.74 -18.04
CA MET A 212 -10.42 11.47 -17.31
C MET A 212 -9.21 11.28 -16.39
N VAL A 213 -8.01 11.61 -16.88
CA VAL A 213 -6.76 11.50 -16.11
C VAL A 213 -6.75 12.48 -14.94
N LEU A 214 -7.14 13.73 -15.16
CA LEU A 214 -7.23 14.76 -14.12
C LEU A 214 -8.32 14.46 -13.08
N ALA A 215 -9.42 13.80 -13.47
CA ALA A 215 -10.46 13.40 -12.51
C ALA A 215 -10.04 12.20 -11.65
N LEU A 216 -9.35 11.21 -12.24
CA LEU A 216 -9.11 9.92 -11.59
C LEU A 216 -7.76 9.81 -10.87
N LEU A 217 -6.66 10.32 -11.44
CA LEU A 217 -5.33 10.17 -10.84
C LEU A 217 -5.17 10.87 -9.48
N PRO A 218 -5.65 12.11 -9.25
CA PRO A 218 -5.45 12.78 -7.97
C PRO A 218 -6.02 12.00 -6.78
N SER A 219 -7.23 11.43 -6.93
CA SER A 219 -7.86 10.63 -5.88
C SER A 219 -7.03 9.39 -5.48
N LYS A 220 -6.37 8.75 -6.46
CA LYS A 220 -5.51 7.59 -6.24
C LYS A 220 -4.19 7.98 -5.56
N ILE A 221 -3.62 9.13 -5.94
CA ILE A 221 -2.40 9.67 -5.32
C ILE A 221 -2.68 10.07 -3.87
N GLU A 222 -3.82 10.71 -3.59
CA GLU A 222 -4.22 11.10 -2.24
C GLU A 222 -4.37 9.87 -1.32
N ALA A 223 -5.06 8.83 -1.78
CA ALA A 223 -5.21 7.58 -1.03
C ALA A 223 -3.86 6.92 -0.70
N LEU A 224 -2.91 6.94 -1.64
CA LEU A 224 -1.55 6.46 -1.41
C LEU A 224 -0.82 7.34 -0.38
N GLY A 225 -0.95 8.66 -0.47
CA GLY A 225 -0.33 9.61 0.45
C GLY A 225 -0.84 9.46 1.89
N GLN A 226 -2.15 9.30 2.07
CA GLN A 226 -2.75 9.06 3.39
C GLN A 226 -2.25 7.76 4.00
N THR A 227 -2.26 6.67 3.22
CA THR A 227 -1.78 5.37 3.71
C THR A 227 -0.27 5.43 4.02
N TRP A 228 0.51 6.18 3.22
CA TRP A 228 1.95 6.35 3.45
C TRP A 228 2.22 7.09 4.76
N LEU A 229 1.47 8.17 5.00
CA LEU A 229 1.52 8.93 6.25
C LEU A 229 1.09 8.08 7.46
N GLU A 230 0.04 7.26 7.32
CA GLU A 230 -0.38 6.30 8.36
C GLU A 230 0.71 5.28 8.68
N ARG A 231 1.39 4.76 7.66
CA ARG A 231 2.54 3.86 7.86
C ARG A 231 3.67 4.55 8.60
N GLU A 232 4.00 5.79 8.26
CA GLU A 232 5.01 6.57 8.96
C GLU A 232 4.62 6.74 10.44
N LYS A 233 3.36 7.13 10.71
CA LYS A 233 2.80 7.23 12.07
C LYS A 233 2.80 5.90 12.82
N SER A 234 2.71 4.76 12.12
CA SER A 234 2.69 3.43 12.73
C SER A 234 4.06 2.92 13.21
N GLY A 235 5.16 3.63 12.91
CA GLY A 235 6.52 3.26 13.37
C GLY A 235 7.12 2.03 12.67
N MET A 236 6.48 1.51 11.61
CA MET A 236 6.88 0.27 10.93
C MET A 236 8.28 0.26 10.29
N ASN A 237 8.95 1.41 10.14
CA ASN A 237 10.23 1.48 9.45
C ASN A 237 11.43 1.03 10.29
N TYR A 238 11.25 0.81 11.58
CA TYR A 238 12.37 0.58 12.49
C TYR A 238 12.55 -0.88 12.93
N THR A 239 11.70 -1.83 12.49
CA THR A 239 11.95 -3.27 12.69
C THR A 239 13.14 -3.78 11.88
N LYS A 240 13.65 -3.00 10.91
CA LYS A 240 14.94 -3.25 10.25
C LYS A 240 16.14 -2.90 11.12
N GLY A 241 15.93 -2.24 12.26
CA GLY A 241 16.97 -1.88 13.23
C GLY A 241 17.40 -3.03 14.13
N PHE A 242 16.67 -4.15 14.18
CA PHE A 242 17.13 -5.34 14.90
C PHE A 242 18.25 -6.00 14.11
N GLY A 243 19.50 -5.72 14.46
CA GLY A 243 20.63 -6.51 14.01
C GLY A 243 20.44 -7.97 14.41
N LYS A 244 20.83 -8.92 13.54
CA LYS A 244 20.86 -10.34 13.91
C LYS A 244 21.79 -10.53 15.12
N GLY A 245 21.23 -10.72 16.30
CA GLY A 245 21.97 -10.96 17.55
C GLY A 245 21.98 -9.80 18.56
N GLU A 246 21.28 -8.69 18.28
CA GLU A 246 21.14 -7.62 19.27
C GLU A 246 20.16 -8.03 20.38
N THR A 247 20.55 -7.79 21.63
CA THR A 247 19.69 -8.00 22.79
C THR A 247 18.78 -6.80 22.96
N HIS A 248 17.50 -7.02 23.19
CA HIS A 248 16.54 -5.95 23.42
C HIS A 248 15.66 -6.18 24.63
N VAL A 249 15.09 -5.09 25.11
CA VAL A 249 14.11 -5.02 26.19
C VAL A 249 12.88 -4.30 25.66
N VAL A 250 11.70 -4.80 25.97
CA VAL A 250 10.44 -4.17 25.56
C VAL A 250 9.86 -3.40 26.74
N VAL A 251 9.40 -2.18 26.50
CA VAL A 251 8.72 -1.32 27.48
C VAL A 251 7.33 -1.04 26.94
N THR A 252 6.31 -1.53 27.65
CA THR A 252 4.91 -1.39 27.28
C THR A 252 4.23 -0.35 28.15
N ILE A 253 3.58 0.64 27.54
CA ILE A 253 2.89 1.72 28.26
C ILE A 253 1.71 2.26 27.44
N THR A 254 0.65 2.71 28.11
CA THR A 254 -0.55 3.27 27.45
C THR A 254 -0.29 4.63 26.81
N HIS A 255 0.43 5.50 27.52
CA HIS A 255 0.79 6.85 27.08
C HIS A 255 2.26 7.12 27.38
N LEU A 256 2.98 7.60 26.37
CA LEU A 256 4.41 7.89 26.42
C LEU A 256 4.62 9.37 26.78
N GLU A 257 4.92 9.64 28.04
CA GLU A 257 5.33 10.98 28.49
C GLU A 257 6.86 11.15 28.33
N ALA A 258 7.30 12.27 27.75
CA ALA A 258 8.71 12.52 27.46
C ALA A 258 9.59 12.42 28.71
N ASP A 259 9.22 13.14 29.77
CA ASP A 259 10.00 13.23 31.01
C ASP A 259 10.12 11.84 31.69
N PHE A 260 9.05 11.06 31.72
CA PHE A 260 9.06 9.71 32.31
C PHE A 260 9.96 8.74 31.56
N ILE A 261 9.93 8.80 30.22
CA ILE A 261 10.79 7.93 29.40
C ILE A 261 12.23 8.41 29.47
N GLU A 262 12.49 9.72 29.50
CA GLU A 262 13.84 10.25 29.68
C GLU A 262 14.46 9.79 31.02
N ASP A 263 13.69 9.84 32.12
CA ASP A 263 14.10 9.30 33.42
C ASP A 263 14.44 7.81 33.32
N PHE A 264 13.55 7.01 32.70
CA PHE A 264 13.76 5.58 32.52
C PHE A 264 15.00 5.27 31.67
N LEU A 265 15.18 5.98 30.56
CA LEU A 265 16.32 5.79 29.66
C LEU A 265 17.64 6.15 30.35
N THR A 266 17.65 7.26 31.09
CA THR A 266 18.83 7.72 31.83
C THR A 266 19.24 6.70 32.88
N GLU A 267 18.28 6.25 33.71
CA GLU A 267 18.52 5.23 34.73
C GLU A 267 18.94 3.89 34.12
N PHE A 268 18.28 3.45 33.04
CA PHE A 268 18.59 2.17 32.40
C PHE A 268 20.00 2.16 31.79
N TYR A 269 20.40 3.22 31.11
CA TYR A 269 21.71 3.31 30.44
C TYR A 269 22.85 3.80 31.34
N ALA A 270 22.58 4.23 32.58
CA ALA A 270 23.63 4.59 33.54
C ALA A 270 24.58 3.40 33.81
N HIS A 271 24.06 2.16 33.78
CA HIS A 271 24.87 0.97 34.00
C HIS A 271 25.60 0.53 32.70
N PRO A 272 26.93 0.33 32.72
CA PRO A 272 27.72 0.05 31.51
C PRO A 272 27.34 -1.25 30.80
N LYS A 273 26.85 -2.26 31.52
CA LYS A 273 26.34 -3.52 30.95
C LYS A 273 25.10 -3.34 30.06
N HIS A 274 24.40 -2.21 30.17
CA HIS A 274 23.19 -1.93 29.40
C HIS A 274 23.45 -1.14 28.13
N ALA A 275 24.68 -0.64 27.90
CA ALA A 275 25.02 0.22 26.77
C ALA A 275 24.77 -0.42 25.39
N GLY A 276 24.78 -1.77 25.30
CA GLY A 276 24.50 -2.53 24.07
C GLY A 276 23.10 -3.12 23.97
N ILE A 277 22.18 -2.80 24.89
CA ILE A 277 20.81 -3.30 24.88
C ILE A 277 19.91 -2.28 24.18
N LEU A 278 19.12 -2.73 23.21
CA LEU A 278 18.11 -1.88 22.55
C LEU A 278 16.83 -1.81 23.40
N ILE A 279 16.22 -0.63 23.51
CA ILE A 279 14.92 -0.46 24.16
C ILE A 279 13.83 -0.30 23.11
N VAL A 280 12.78 -1.12 23.20
CA VAL A 280 11.62 -1.10 22.31
C VAL A 280 10.42 -0.56 23.08
N LEU A 281 10.01 0.67 22.79
CA LEU A 281 8.82 1.30 23.33
C LEU A 281 7.59 0.83 22.54
N LEU A 282 6.68 0.12 23.19
CA LEU A 282 5.42 -0.36 22.62
C LEU A 282 4.24 0.39 23.27
N SER A 283 3.56 1.22 22.48
CA SER A 283 2.41 2.01 22.96
C SER A 283 1.34 2.19 21.89
N PRO A 284 0.04 2.13 22.25
CA PRO A 284 -1.05 2.35 21.29
C PRO A 284 -1.18 3.83 20.88
N SER A 285 -0.71 4.75 21.72
CA SER A 285 -0.81 6.20 21.54
C SER A 285 0.25 6.73 20.57
N GLU A 286 -0.11 7.72 19.76
CA GLU A 286 0.85 8.43 18.89
C GLU A 286 1.89 9.19 19.71
N LEU A 287 3.09 9.37 19.16
CA LEU A 287 4.14 10.15 19.80
C LEU A 287 3.82 11.64 19.78
N ASP A 288 3.88 12.27 20.96
CA ASP A 288 3.88 13.72 21.10
C ASP A 288 5.13 14.36 20.47
N ASN A 289 5.04 15.64 20.13
CA ASN A 289 6.15 16.38 19.52
C ASN A 289 7.43 16.36 20.38
N ARG A 290 7.29 16.43 21.71
CA ARG A 290 8.42 16.32 22.64
C ARG A 290 9.07 14.94 22.57
N MET A 291 8.28 13.87 22.59
CA MET A 291 8.80 12.50 22.47
C MET A 291 9.46 12.25 21.11
N LYS A 292 8.90 12.79 20.02
CA LYS A 292 9.55 12.73 18.69
C LYS A 292 10.89 13.45 18.68
N LEU A 293 11.03 14.56 19.39
CA LEU A 293 12.30 15.28 19.51
C LEU A 293 13.30 14.48 20.36
N LEU A 294 12.85 13.93 21.49
CA LEU A 294 13.63 13.03 22.35
C LEU A 294 14.25 11.91 21.51
N LEU A 295 13.43 11.11 20.82
CA LEU A 295 13.92 9.96 20.04
C LEU A 295 14.84 10.34 18.86
N LYS A 296 14.89 11.62 18.45
CA LYS A 296 15.81 12.11 17.42
C LYS A 296 17.19 12.51 17.95
N ILE A 297 17.36 12.65 19.27
CA ILE A 297 18.65 12.99 19.86
C ILE A 297 19.64 11.83 19.59
N PRO A 298 20.87 12.10 19.11
CA PRO A 298 21.83 11.05 18.73
C PRO A 298 22.13 10.02 19.84
N LEU A 299 22.01 10.42 21.11
CA LEU A 299 22.17 9.54 22.27
C LEU A 299 21.15 8.39 22.29
N TRP A 300 19.91 8.65 21.87
CA TRP A 300 18.81 7.67 21.93
C TRP A 300 18.39 7.15 20.55
N ALA A 301 18.65 7.90 19.47
CA ALA A 301 18.20 7.56 18.11
C ALA A 301 18.63 6.17 17.61
N HIS A 302 19.78 5.68 18.08
CA HIS A 302 20.29 4.34 17.74
C HIS A 302 20.00 3.28 18.80
N ARG A 303 19.45 3.67 19.95
CA ARG A 303 19.27 2.81 21.13
C ARG A 303 17.81 2.60 21.51
N VAL A 304 16.92 3.44 21.01
CA VAL A 304 15.50 3.43 21.36
C VAL A 304 14.67 3.33 20.09
N LEU A 305 13.86 2.29 20.07
CA LEU A 305 12.94 1.93 19.01
C LEU A 305 11.52 2.19 19.48
N TYR A 306 10.72 2.95 18.74
CA TYR A 306 9.29 3.09 19.02
C TYR A 306 8.45 2.30 18.03
N ILE A 307 7.52 1.49 18.55
CA ILE A 307 6.52 0.75 17.80
C ILE A 307 5.13 1.21 18.28
N ARG A 308 4.33 1.72 17.35
CA ARG A 308 2.92 2.00 17.63
C ARG A 308 2.13 0.70 17.60
N GLY A 309 1.66 0.26 18.76
CA GLY A 309 0.95 -1.01 18.92
C GLY A 309 0.54 -1.26 20.36
N SER A 310 -0.39 -2.19 20.56
CA SER A 310 -0.86 -2.62 21.87
C SER A 310 -0.26 -3.98 22.23
N ALA A 311 0.20 -4.14 23.46
CA ALA A 311 0.64 -5.44 23.97
C ALA A 311 -0.50 -6.47 24.10
N LEU A 312 -1.76 -6.07 23.85
CA LEU A 312 -2.92 -6.96 23.80
C LEU A 312 -3.10 -7.66 22.44
N LYS A 313 -2.32 -7.29 21.42
CA LYS A 313 -2.40 -7.87 20.07
C LYS A 313 -1.13 -8.67 19.77
N ASP A 314 -1.29 -9.93 19.41
CA ASP A 314 -0.16 -10.83 19.09
C ASP A 314 0.68 -10.30 17.93
N GLU A 315 0.05 -9.73 16.90
CA GLU A 315 0.74 -9.09 15.77
C GLU A 315 1.73 -8.00 16.23
N ASP A 316 1.38 -7.24 17.26
CA ASP A 316 2.21 -6.15 17.79
C ASP A 316 3.36 -6.69 18.63
N LEU A 317 3.13 -7.80 19.36
CA LEU A 317 4.16 -8.52 20.12
C LEU A 317 5.16 -9.22 19.19
N GLU A 318 4.71 -9.78 18.07
CA GLU A 318 5.56 -10.30 17.00
C GLU A 318 6.44 -9.19 16.40
N ARG A 319 5.85 -8.03 16.09
CA ARG A 319 6.59 -6.86 15.59
C ARG A 319 7.65 -6.36 16.58
N ALA A 320 7.36 -6.43 17.89
CA ALA A 320 8.30 -6.10 18.96
C ALA A 320 9.32 -7.22 19.26
N LEU A 321 9.24 -8.36 18.57
CA LEU A 321 10.04 -9.56 18.83
C LEU A 321 9.99 -9.96 20.31
N MET A 322 8.81 -9.90 20.93
CA MET A 322 8.64 -10.11 22.37
C MET A 322 9.19 -11.46 22.83
N ALA A 323 8.99 -12.52 22.05
CA ALA A 323 9.51 -13.86 22.37
C ALA A 323 11.05 -13.95 22.47
N LYS A 324 11.80 -12.99 21.93
CA LYS A 324 13.28 -12.92 22.04
C LYS A 324 13.75 -11.83 23.01
N ALA A 325 12.83 -11.06 23.59
CA ALA A 325 13.19 -9.99 24.51
C ALA A 325 13.84 -10.55 25.78
N LYS A 326 14.84 -9.84 26.29
CA LYS A 326 15.50 -10.20 27.56
C LYS A 326 14.58 -9.96 28.76
N ALA A 327 13.75 -8.92 28.68
CA ALA A 327 12.81 -8.52 29.71
C ALA A 327 11.69 -7.69 29.09
N CYS A 328 10.52 -7.68 29.75
CA CYS A 328 9.41 -6.81 29.44
C CYS A 328 9.05 -5.94 30.65
N PHE A 329 9.19 -4.62 30.49
CA PHE A 329 8.68 -3.64 31.46
C PHE A 329 7.24 -3.29 31.10
N ILE A 330 6.34 -3.39 32.07
CA ILE A 330 4.95 -2.97 31.92
C ILE A 330 4.72 -1.81 32.88
N LEU A 331 4.69 -0.61 32.30
CA LEU A 331 4.61 0.64 33.04
C LEU A 331 3.17 1.17 32.95
N SER A 332 2.74 1.81 34.04
CA SER A 332 1.44 2.50 34.11
C SER A 332 1.66 3.98 33.90
N ALA A 333 0.82 4.61 33.05
CA ALA A 333 0.94 6.04 32.77
C ALA A 333 0.68 6.86 34.04
N ARG A 334 1.58 7.82 34.33
CA ARG A 334 1.41 8.79 35.42
C ARG A 334 0.23 9.72 35.07
N HIS A 335 -0.42 10.31 36.07
CA HIS A 335 -1.51 11.30 35.89
C HIS A 335 -2.86 10.80 35.33
N VAL A 336 -3.14 9.50 35.37
CA VAL A 336 -4.49 8.99 35.06
C VAL A 336 -5.44 9.22 36.24
N ARG A 337 -6.53 9.97 35.99
CA ARG A 337 -7.56 10.31 37.01
C ARG A 337 -8.21 9.07 37.64
N LYS A 338 -8.18 7.95 36.93
CA LYS A 338 -8.75 6.66 37.33
C LYS A 338 -7.67 5.58 37.39
N LYS A 339 -7.00 5.48 38.55
CA LYS A 339 -5.96 4.47 38.82
C LYS A 339 -6.43 3.04 38.56
N ASN A 340 -7.68 2.71 38.89
CA ASN A 340 -8.23 1.35 38.70
C ASN A 340 -8.23 0.91 37.24
N GLU A 341 -8.72 1.76 36.34
CA GLU A 341 -8.77 1.43 34.91
C GLU A 341 -7.35 1.24 34.33
N SER A 342 -6.37 2.02 34.82
CA SER A 342 -4.97 1.88 34.41
C SER A 342 -4.35 0.56 34.91
N ASP A 343 -4.66 0.17 36.15
CA ASP A 343 -4.25 -1.11 36.74
C ASP A 343 -4.88 -2.30 36.00
N GLU A 344 -6.18 -2.24 35.70
CA GLU A 344 -6.88 -3.26 34.90
C GLU A 344 -6.22 -3.44 33.52
N GLN A 345 -5.90 -2.35 32.83
CA GLN A 345 -5.18 -2.40 31.55
C GLN A 345 -3.76 -2.96 31.71
N THR A 346 -3.12 -2.76 32.85
CA THR A 346 -1.77 -3.29 33.15
C THR A 346 -1.84 -4.80 33.39
N ILE A 347 -2.84 -5.28 34.14
CA ILE A 347 -3.11 -6.72 34.33
C ILE A 347 -3.32 -7.40 32.98
N LEU A 348 -4.21 -6.87 32.14
CA LEU A 348 -4.50 -7.45 30.83
C LEU A 348 -3.26 -7.52 29.94
N ARG A 349 -2.41 -6.47 29.96
CA ARG A 349 -1.13 -6.47 29.23
C ARG A 349 -0.17 -7.52 29.77
N SER A 350 -0.08 -7.68 31.09
CA SER A 350 0.76 -8.70 31.73
C SER A 350 0.34 -10.12 31.35
N TRP A 351 -0.98 -10.40 31.34
CA TRP A 351 -1.50 -11.68 30.87
C TRP A 351 -1.24 -11.92 29.39
N ALA A 352 -1.48 -10.93 28.52
CA ALA A 352 -1.22 -11.07 27.09
C ALA A 352 0.27 -11.37 26.80
N VAL A 353 1.20 -10.67 27.46
CA VAL A 353 2.64 -10.95 27.34
C VAL A 353 2.99 -12.32 27.91
N LYS A 354 2.36 -12.75 29.01
CA LYS A 354 2.63 -14.04 29.64
C LYS A 354 2.17 -15.20 28.76
N ASP A 355 1.02 -15.04 28.09
CA ASP A 355 0.47 -16.03 27.17
C ASP A 355 1.32 -16.13 25.90
N PHE A 356 1.71 -15.00 25.32
CA PHE A 356 2.54 -14.95 24.10
C PHE A 356 4.00 -15.38 24.33
N ALA A 357 4.63 -14.96 25.44
CA ALA A 357 6.04 -15.19 25.74
C ALA A 357 6.24 -15.57 27.22
N PRO A 358 5.94 -16.82 27.61
CA PRO A 358 5.90 -17.23 29.02
C PRO A 358 7.26 -17.23 29.73
N HIS A 359 8.36 -17.32 28.97
CA HIS A 359 9.74 -17.34 29.46
C HIS A 359 10.36 -15.95 29.67
N VAL A 360 9.70 -14.89 29.19
CA VAL A 360 10.23 -13.53 29.32
C VAL A 360 9.90 -12.97 30.70
N PRO A 361 10.91 -12.53 31.48
CA PRO A 361 10.67 -11.93 32.77
C PRO A 361 9.93 -10.60 32.64
N GLN A 362 8.91 -10.41 33.48
CA GLN A 362 8.07 -9.22 33.50
C GLN A 362 8.34 -8.38 34.74
N PHE A 363 8.55 -7.08 34.52
CA PHE A 363 8.71 -6.06 35.55
C PHE A 363 7.49 -5.14 35.48
N VAL A 364 6.57 -5.27 36.43
CA VAL A 364 5.25 -4.65 36.35
C VAL A 364 5.10 -3.57 37.42
N GLN A 365 4.71 -2.38 37.01
CA GLN A 365 4.30 -1.31 37.92
C GLN A 365 2.77 -1.29 38.04
N VAL A 366 2.25 -1.15 39.25
CA VAL A 366 0.81 -0.97 39.51
C VAL A 366 0.61 0.15 40.55
N PHE A 367 -0.57 0.76 40.56
CA PHE A 367 -0.89 1.79 41.54
C PHE A 367 -1.34 1.20 42.87
N ARG A 368 -2.30 0.26 42.81
CA ARG A 368 -3.00 -0.24 43.98
C ARG A 368 -2.49 -1.60 44.46
N PRO A 369 -2.45 -1.84 45.78
CA PRO A 369 -2.00 -3.11 46.32
C PRO A 369 -2.96 -4.26 46.01
N GLU A 370 -4.28 -4.00 45.88
CA GLU A 370 -5.26 -5.05 45.57
C GLU A 370 -5.03 -5.68 44.19
N THR A 371 -4.46 -4.91 43.26
CA THR A 371 -4.13 -5.34 41.90
C THR A 371 -3.04 -6.41 41.89
N LYS A 372 -2.14 -6.42 42.87
CA LYS A 372 -0.94 -7.28 42.94
C LYS A 372 -1.26 -8.78 42.85
N LEU A 373 -2.38 -9.20 43.46
CA LEU A 373 -2.85 -10.60 43.48
C LEU A 373 -3.09 -11.16 42.06
N HIS A 374 -3.41 -10.30 41.08
CA HIS A 374 -3.75 -10.72 39.72
C HIS A 374 -2.53 -10.94 38.82
N ILE A 375 -1.34 -10.55 39.28
CA ILE A 375 -0.09 -10.54 38.49
C ILE A 375 1.08 -11.18 39.23
N GLU A 376 0.81 -12.12 40.14
CA GLU A 376 1.84 -12.84 40.92
C GLU A 376 2.85 -13.63 40.07
N HIS A 377 2.53 -13.89 38.80
CA HIS A 377 3.45 -14.52 37.85
C HIS A 377 4.57 -13.59 37.34
N ALA A 378 4.50 -12.28 37.61
CA ALA A 378 5.55 -11.34 37.28
C ALA A 378 6.76 -11.53 38.22
N GLU A 379 7.97 -11.30 37.70
CA GLU A 379 9.18 -11.49 38.49
C GLU A 379 9.32 -10.41 39.57
N ILE A 380 9.02 -9.16 39.20
CA ILE A 380 9.02 -8.03 40.12
C ILE A 380 7.76 -7.20 39.91
N ILE A 381 7.07 -6.91 41.00
CA ILE A 381 5.88 -6.05 41.04
C ILE A 381 6.17 -4.85 41.94
N ILE A 382 6.06 -3.65 41.39
CA ILE A 382 6.23 -2.40 42.12
C ILE A 382 4.86 -1.75 42.30
N CYS A 383 4.38 -1.70 43.55
CA CYS A 383 3.15 -1.01 43.91
C CYS A 383 3.46 0.42 44.37
N GLU A 384 2.98 1.42 43.63
CA GLU A 384 3.27 2.83 43.89
C GLU A 384 2.68 3.31 45.21
N ASP A 385 1.40 3.03 45.49
CA ASP A 385 0.77 3.52 46.71
C ASP A 385 1.39 2.86 47.96
N GLU A 386 1.72 1.56 47.91
CA GLU A 386 2.41 0.85 49.01
C GLU A 386 3.78 1.49 49.29
N PHE A 387 4.59 1.70 48.25
CA PHE A 387 5.93 2.29 48.40
C PHE A 387 5.84 3.74 48.92
N LYS A 388 4.93 4.54 48.36
CA LYS A 388 4.71 5.94 48.74
C LYS A 388 4.27 6.07 50.21
N TYR A 389 3.27 5.30 50.64
CA TYR A 389 2.79 5.36 52.02
C TYR A 389 3.82 4.80 53.01
N SER A 390 4.59 3.78 52.63
CA SER A 390 5.69 3.29 53.46
C SER A 390 6.77 4.35 53.68
N LEU A 391 7.18 5.07 52.63
CA LEU A 391 8.16 6.15 52.76
C LEU A 391 7.65 7.31 53.64
N LEU A 392 6.38 7.69 53.50
CA LEU A 392 5.77 8.74 54.33
C LEU A 392 5.69 8.33 55.80
N ALA A 393 5.30 7.07 56.09
CA ALA A 393 5.28 6.55 57.45
C ALA A 393 6.69 6.52 58.07
N ASN A 394 7.69 6.07 57.31
CA ASN A 394 9.07 6.00 57.78
C ASN A 394 9.68 7.40 57.99
N ASN A 395 9.29 8.40 57.20
CA ASN A 395 9.69 9.79 57.41
C ASN A 395 9.23 10.35 58.76
N CYS A 396 8.11 9.88 59.31
CA CYS A 396 7.65 10.28 60.65
C CYS A 396 8.57 9.74 61.76
N ILE A 397 9.26 8.61 61.51
CA ILE A 397 10.18 7.98 62.46
C ILE A 397 11.59 8.57 62.29
N CYS A 398 12.06 8.69 61.04
CA CYS A 398 13.38 9.18 60.69
C CYS A 398 13.26 10.30 59.64
N PRO A 399 13.48 11.57 60.04
CA PRO A 399 13.43 12.69 59.10
C PRO A 399 14.43 12.51 57.94
N GLY A 400 13.94 12.62 56.71
CA GLY A 400 14.77 12.57 55.50
C GLY A 400 15.03 11.17 54.94
N ILE A 401 14.44 10.10 55.50
CA ILE A 401 14.64 8.74 54.98
C ILE A 401 14.09 8.56 53.56
N SER A 402 13.01 9.27 53.18
CA SER A 402 12.53 9.26 51.79
C SER A 402 13.59 9.80 50.83
N THR A 403 14.23 10.92 51.18
CA THR A 403 15.27 11.53 50.36
C THR A 403 16.48 10.60 50.27
N TYR A 404 16.87 9.99 51.39
CA TYR A 404 17.95 9.01 51.43
C TYR A 404 17.69 7.83 50.49
N ILE A 405 16.49 7.22 50.54
CA ILE A 405 16.12 6.10 49.66
C ILE A 405 16.08 6.55 48.20
N THR A 406 15.51 7.72 47.89
CA THR A 406 15.49 8.26 46.52
C THR A 406 16.92 8.42 45.98
N LEU A 407 17.86 8.94 46.77
CA LEU A 407 19.27 9.10 46.36
C LEU A 407 20.00 7.77 46.20
N LEU A 408 19.60 6.73 46.94
CA LEU A 408 20.19 5.39 46.81
C LEU A 408 19.71 4.67 45.56
N MET A 409 18.46 4.90 45.16
CA MET A 409 17.83 4.26 44.01
C MET A 409 18.17 4.92 42.68
N HIS A 410 18.42 6.23 42.66
CA HIS A 410 18.86 6.94 41.46
C HIS A 410 20.35 6.73 41.22
N THR A 411 20.71 6.15 40.09
CA THR A 411 22.10 6.05 39.68
C THR A 411 22.58 7.39 39.12
N SER A 412 23.55 8.00 39.82
CA SER A 412 24.15 9.30 39.48
C SER A 412 25.42 9.18 38.65
#